data_AF-A0A0G1QI03-F1
#
_entry.id   AF-A0A0G1QI03-F1
#
_cell.length_a   1.000
_cell.length_b   1.000
_cell.length_c   1.000
_cell.angle_alpha   90.00
_cell.angle_beta   90.00
_cell.angle_gamma   90.00
#
_symmetry.space_group_name_H-M   'P 1'
#
loop_
_entity.id
_entity.type
_entity.pdbx_description
1 polymer ?
#
loop_
_entity_poly.entity_id
_entity_poly.type
_entity_poly.pdbx_seq_one_letter_code
_entity_poly.pdbx_strand_id
1 'polypeptide(L)'
;MISQKKTTRKTRFPVKLAPPETESRHEQGRHTGALKIIPLGGLEEVGRNMTLFEYDEDILILDMGLQFPEEDMLGIDYVIPNISYLKGKEKNIKGVILSHGHLDHIGAAPILLRELNYPLTIGRDLTLALVKRRMEDFEKNSAHRLKTIRINSVDDIFPVCLRRES
;
A
#
# COMPACT_ATOMS: atom_id res chain seq x y z
N MET A 1 63.08 -0.59 62.46
CA MET A 1 63.65 0.14 61.30
C MET A 1 63.02 -0.41 60.02
N ILE A 2 62.28 0.45 59.29
CA ILE A 2 62.20 0.58 57.80
C ILE A 2 61.71 -0.68 57.03
N SER A 3 60.45 -0.71 56.55
CA SER A 3 60.01 -0.43 55.13
C SER A 3 59.82 -1.73 54.31
N GLN A 4 58.88 -1.94 53.38
CA GLN A 4 57.70 -1.24 52.86
C GLN A 4 56.83 -2.25 52.05
N LYS A 5 55.51 -1.98 52.04
CA LYS A 5 54.52 -2.13 50.95
C LYS A 5 54.37 -3.45 50.18
N LYS A 6 53.14 -3.99 50.22
CA LYS A 6 52.40 -4.43 49.02
C LYS A 6 50.87 -4.34 49.26
N THR A 7 50.27 -3.44 48.48
CA THR A 7 48.86 -3.28 48.07
C THR A 7 48.29 -4.63 47.57
N THR A 8 47.02 -5.02 47.75
CA THR A 8 45.75 -4.42 47.30
C THR A 8 44.56 -5.18 47.94
N ARG A 9 43.47 -4.49 48.35
CA ARG A 9 42.20 -5.15 48.74
C ARG A 9 40.98 -4.33 48.30
N LYS A 10 40.05 -5.05 47.66
CA LYS A 10 38.58 -4.87 47.56
C LYS A 10 37.98 -4.07 46.39
N THR A 11 37.41 -4.80 45.43
CA THR A 11 36.24 -4.46 44.60
C THR A 11 35.25 -5.63 44.77
N ARG A 12 34.10 -5.54 45.46
CA ARG A 12 32.79 -4.91 45.20
C ARG A 12 32.11 -5.32 43.86
N PHE A 13 31.30 -6.39 43.98
CA PHE A 13 29.97 -6.70 43.40
C PHE A 13 29.66 -6.58 41.89
N PRO A 14 28.77 -7.45 41.35
CA PRO A 14 28.60 -7.68 39.91
C PRO A 14 27.67 -6.63 39.28
N VAL A 15 28.03 -6.13 38.10
CA VAL A 15 27.16 -5.26 37.29
C VAL A 15 26.48 -6.12 36.23
N LYS A 16 25.14 -6.24 36.33
CA LYS A 16 24.27 -6.69 35.25
C LYS A 16 24.29 -5.61 34.16
N LEU A 17 24.80 -5.93 32.97
CA LEU A 17 24.67 -5.08 31.78
C LEU A 17 23.26 -5.25 31.22
N ALA A 18 22.45 -4.19 31.29
CA ALA A 18 21.23 -4.07 30.50
C ALA A 18 21.61 -3.77 29.03
N PRO A 19 20.86 -4.28 28.04
CA PRO A 19 21.08 -3.93 26.64
C PRO A 19 20.73 -2.44 26.41
N PRO A 20 21.40 -1.76 25.46
CA PRO A 20 21.11 -0.37 25.16
C PRO A 20 19.70 -0.27 24.58
N GLU A 21 18.91 0.66 25.13
CA GLU A 21 17.60 1.02 24.60
C GLU A 21 17.81 1.58 23.18
N THR A 22 17.37 0.83 22.17
CA THR A 22 17.21 1.33 20.81
C THR A 22 16.11 2.38 20.83
N GLU A 23 16.49 3.64 20.95
CA GLU A 23 15.63 4.77 20.61
C GLU A 23 15.12 4.55 19.18
N SER A 24 13.81 4.30 19.07
CA SER A 24 13.12 4.28 17.78
C SER A 24 13.20 5.68 17.21
N ARG A 25 14.15 5.90 16.31
CA ARG A 25 14.14 7.05 15.42
C ARG A 25 12.85 6.99 14.61
N HIS A 26 11.84 7.73 15.06
CA HIS A 26 10.80 8.20 14.16
C HIS A 26 11.51 9.04 13.10
N GLU A 27 11.79 8.45 11.95
CA GLU A 27 12.03 9.21 10.73
C GLU A 27 10.76 10.03 10.49
N GLN A 28 10.77 11.27 10.97
CA GLN A 28 9.79 12.26 10.54
C GLN A 28 9.89 12.34 9.02
N GLY A 29 8.78 12.03 8.35
CA GLY A 29 8.69 11.94 6.90
C GLY A 29 9.38 13.12 6.24
N ARG A 30 10.36 12.83 5.39
CA ARG A 30 11.07 13.85 4.63
C ARG A 30 10.09 14.41 3.60
N HIS A 31 9.40 15.50 3.95
CA HIS A 31 8.56 16.27 3.03
C HIS A 31 9.44 16.85 1.92
N THR A 32 9.55 16.12 0.82
CA THR A 32 10.30 16.57 -0.35
C THR A 32 9.46 17.51 -1.21
N GLY A 33 8.14 17.58 -0.99
CA GLY A 33 7.20 18.27 -1.87
C GLY A 33 7.19 17.71 -3.29
N ALA A 34 7.75 16.50 -3.50
CA ALA A 34 7.89 15.89 -4.80
C ALA A 34 6.79 14.84 -5.00
N LEU A 35 6.09 14.93 -6.13
CA LEU A 35 5.16 13.90 -6.59
C LEU A 35 5.96 12.72 -7.16
N LYS A 36 5.73 11.52 -6.64
CA LYS A 36 6.25 10.28 -7.19
C LYS A 36 5.16 9.59 -8.01
N ILE A 37 5.53 9.14 -9.19
CA ILE A 37 4.69 8.34 -10.08
C ILE A 37 5.36 6.97 -10.19
N ILE A 38 4.65 5.92 -9.76
CA ILE A 38 5.23 4.58 -9.58
C ILE A 38 4.33 3.57 -10.32
N PRO A 39 4.66 3.22 -11.57
CA PRO A 39 3.95 2.16 -12.28
C PRO A 39 4.33 0.81 -11.66
N LEU A 40 3.34 0.08 -11.14
CA LEU A 40 3.49 -1.29 -10.65
C LEU A 40 3.13 -2.35 -11.72
N GLY A 41 2.52 -1.91 -12.82
CA GLY A 41 2.22 -2.71 -14.01
C GLY A 41 1.61 -1.85 -15.12
N GLY A 42 1.62 -2.38 -16.35
CA GLY A 42 1.16 -1.70 -17.56
C GLY A 42 2.20 -0.83 -18.27
N LEU A 43 3.44 -0.78 -17.79
CA LEU A 43 4.55 -0.10 -18.48
C LEU A 43 5.37 -1.10 -19.28
N GLU A 44 5.52 -0.87 -20.58
CA GLU A 44 6.19 -1.78 -21.53
C GLU A 44 5.57 -3.20 -21.59
N GLU A 45 4.33 -3.35 -21.13
CA GLU A 45 3.56 -4.61 -21.15
C GLU A 45 2.09 -4.37 -21.50
N VAL A 46 1.38 -5.43 -21.89
CA VAL A 46 -0.06 -5.38 -22.18
C VAL A 46 -0.83 -6.01 -21.02
N GLY A 47 -1.58 -5.18 -20.29
CA GLY A 47 -2.38 -5.63 -19.16
C GLY A 47 -1.84 -5.14 -17.82
N ARG A 48 -2.43 -5.65 -16.73
CA ARG A 48 -1.92 -5.44 -15.36
C ARG A 48 -1.76 -3.96 -14.98
N ASN A 49 -2.57 -3.07 -15.54
CA ASN A 49 -2.43 -1.64 -15.29
C ASN A 49 -2.61 -1.32 -13.80
N MET A 50 -1.58 -0.72 -13.20
CA MET A 50 -1.63 -0.20 -11.84
C MET A 50 -0.55 0.86 -11.68
N THR A 51 -0.94 2.10 -11.41
CA THR A 51 0.00 3.20 -11.18
C THR A 51 -0.30 3.87 -9.85
N LEU A 52 0.74 4.13 -9.06
CA LEU A 52 0.64 4.87 -7.82
C LEU A 52 1.07 6.32 -8.03
N PHE A 53 0.34 7.22 -7.38
CA PHE A 53 0.72 8.61 -7.19
C PHE A 53 0.93 8.83 -5.70
N GLU A 54 2.19 9.01 -5.30
CA GLU A 54 2.58 9.27 -3.90
C GLU A 54 3.04 10.72 -3.78
N TYR A 55 2.38 11.49 -2.91
CA TYR A 55 2.78 12.85 -2.58
C TYR A 55 2.87 12.98 -1.05
N ASP A 56 4.06 13.31 -0.56
CA ASP A 56 4.41 13.22 0.86
C ASP A 56 4.15 11.81 1.42
N GLU A 57 3.16 11.66 2.30
CA GLU A 57 2.75 10.37 2.84
C GLU A 57 1.57 9.78 2.07
N ASP A 58 0.82 10.58 1.31
CA ASP A 58 -0.49 10.21 0.79
C ASP A 58 -0.39 9.51 -0.56
N ILE A 59 -1.15 8.42 -0.73
CA ILE A 59 -1.10 7.55 -1.90
C ILE A 59 -2.47 7.49 -2.59
N LEU A 60 -2.47 7.73 -3.89
CA LEU A 60 -3.58 7.41 -4.79
C LEU A 60 -3.18 6.30 -5.74
N ILE A 61 -4.11 5.39 -5.99
CA ILE A 61 -3.91 4.26 -6.91
C ILE A 61 -4.79 4.50 -8.13
N LEU A 62 -4.22 4.36 -9.32
CA LEU A 62 -4.95 4.33 -10.58
C LEU A 62 -4.93 2.90 -11.11
N ASP A 63 -6.13 2.34 -11.25
CA ASP A 63 -6.42 1.00 -11.77
C ASP A 63 -5.82 -0.17 -10.95
N MET A 64 -6.40 -1.34 -11.16
CA MET A 64 -6.08 -2.63 -10.54
C MET A 64 -6.32 -3.74 -11.57
N GLY A 65 -5.53 -3.72 -12.63
CA GLY A 65 -5.61 -4.63 -13.75
C GLY A 65 -5.10 -6.03 -13.49
N LEU A 66 -5.54 -6.99 -14.29
CA LEU A 66 -4.83 -8.26 -14.47
C LEU A 66 -4.22 -8.34 -15.87
N GLN A 67 -3.30 -9.27 -16.08
CA GLN A 67 -2.81 -9.67 -17.39
C GLN A 67 -3.14 -11.15 -17.59
N PHE A 68 -3.53 -11.50 -18.82
CA PHE A 68 -3.70 -12.89 -19.21
C PHE A 68 -2.33 -13.54 -19.41
N PRO A 69 -2.19 -14.82 -19.03
CA PRO A 69 -0.93 -15.57 -19.16
C PRO A 69 -0.48 -15.66 -20.62
N GLU A 70 0.84 -15.73 -20.82
CA GLU A 70 1.44 -16.07 -22.11
C GLU A 70 1.39 -17.60 -22.35
N GLU A 71 1.68 -18.05 -23.58
CA GLU A 71 1.56 -19.46 -23.98
C GLU A 71 2.45 -20.42 -23.17
N ASP A 72 3.55 -19.92 -22.61
CA ASP A 72 4.51 -20.67 -21.81
C ASP A 72 4.16 -20.73 -20.31
N MET A 73 3.15 -19.98 -19.87
CA MET A 73 2.70 -19.90 -18.48
C MET A 73 1.67 -20.99 -18.13
N LEU A 74 2.08 -22.26 -18.26
CA LEU A 74 1.20 -23.41 -18.04
C LEU A 74 0.63 -23.45 -16.61
N GLY A 75 -0.70 -23.49 -16.49
CA GLY A 75 -1.42 -23.59 -15.22
C GLY A 75 -1.65 -22.25 -14.49
N ILE A 76 -1.25 -21.12 -15.08
CA ILE A 76 -1.54 -19.78 -14.57
C ILE A 76 -2.82 -19.28 -15.23
N ASP A 77 -3.81 -18.84 -14.45
CA ASP A 77 -5.06 -18.27 -14.99
C ASP A 77 -4.94 -16.77 -15.35
N TYR A 78 -4.20 -16.02 -14.53
CA TYR A 78 -3.93 -14.58 -14.71
C TYR A 78 -2.78 -14.13 -13.81
N VAL A 79 -2.15 -13.02 -14.20
CA VAL A 79 -1.08 -12.34 -13.48
C VAL A 79 -1.59 -11.00 -12.93
N ILE A 80 -1.24 -10.64 -11.69
CA ILE A 80 -1.65 -9.38 -11.03
C ILE A 80 -0.43 -8.54 -10.61
N PRO A 81 -0.58 -7.21 -10.40
CA PRO A 81 0.51 -6.34 -9.98
C PRO A 81 1.06 -6.73 -8.61
N ASN A 82 2.36 -6.54 -8.41
CA ASN A 82 3.00 -6.76 -7.11
C ASN A 82 2.88 -5.51 -6.23
N ILE A 83 2.01 -5.57 -5.21
CA ILE A 83 1.75 -4.46 -4.29
C ILE A 83 2.68 -4.40 -3.07
N SER A 84 3.81 -5.11 -3.09
CA SER A 84 4.77 -5.11 -1.95
C SER A 84 5.24 -3.71 -1.54
N TYR A 85 5.23 -2.75 -2.47
CA TYR A 85 5.52 -1.34 -2.20
C TYR A 85 4.56 -0.70 -1.18
N LEU A 86 3.30 -1.13 -1.18
CA LEU A 86 2.24 -0.59 -0.32
C LEU A 86 2.24 -1.22 1.08
N LYS A 87 3.04 -2.26 1.32
CA LYS A 87 3.10 -2.96 2.60
C LYS A 87 3.60 -2.02 3.71
N GLY A 88 2.81 -1.84 4.75
CA GLY A 88 3.06 -0.88 5.84
C GLY A 88 2.66 0.57 5.53
N LYS A 89 2.18 0.85 4.31
CA LYS A 89 1.66 2.15 3.86
C LYS A 89 0.15 2.11 3.59
N GLU A 90 -0.55 1.05 3.98
CA GLU A 90 -1.97 0.85 3.66
C GLU A 90 -2.84 1.98 4.22
N LYS A 91 -2.49 2.49 5.40
CA LYS A 91 -3.16 3.63 6.06
C LYS A 91 -3.03 4.95 5.27
N ASN A 92 -2.02 5.04 4.40
CA ASN A 92 -1.73 6.22 3.61
C ASN A 92 -2.51 6.25 2.29
N ILE A 93 -3.13 5.12 1.90
CA ILE A 93 -3.91 5.03 0.69
C ILE A 93 -5.21 5.81 0.88
N LYS A 94 -5.34 6.90 0.12
CA LYS A 94 -6.50 7.79 0.18
C LYS A 94 -7.64 7.29 -0.68
N GLY A 95 -7.32 6.63 -1.78
CA GLY A 95 -8.32 6.02 -2.65
C GLY A 95 -7.73 5.31 -3.85
N VAL A 96 -8.60 4.58 -4.52
CA VAL A 96 -8.36 3.86 -5.76
C VAL A 96 -9.29 4.44 -6.81
N ILE A 97 -8.74 4.92 -7.91
CA ILE A 97 -9.49 5.43 -9.05
C ILE A 97 -9.47 4.35 -10.11
N LEU A 98 -10.66 3.99 -10.61
CA LEU A 98 -10.82 3.00 -11.68
C LEU A 98 -11.29 3.71 -12.95
N SER A 99 -10.45 3.68 -13.97
CA SER A 99 -10.63 4.44 -15.21
C SER A 99 -11.82 3.91 -16.02
N HIS A 100 -11.85 2.60 -16.30
CA HIS A 100 -12.91 1.94 -17.07
C HIS A 100 -13.01 0.44 -16.76
N GLY A 101 -13.98 -0.24 -17.35
CA GLY A 101 -14.41 -1.59 -16.97
C GLY A 101 -13.66 -2.77 -17.59
N HIS A 102 -12.56 -2.57 -18.31
CA HIS A 102 -11.81 -3.69 -18.89
C HIS A 102 -10.98 -4.43 -17.84
N LEU A 103 -10.74 -5.73 -18.07
CA LEU A 103 -10.08 -6.61 -17.10
C LEU A 103 -8.61 -6.24 -16.85
N ASP A 104 -7.95 -5.64 -17.83
CA ASP A 104 -6.62 -5.05 -17.67
C ASP A 104 -6.61 -3.77 -16.82
N HIS A 105 -7.77 -3.26 -16.37
CA HIS A 105 -7.88 -2.12 -15.46
C HIS A 105 -8.60 -2.44 -14.14
N ILE A 106 -9.53 -3.39 -14.12
CA ILE A 106 -10.29 -3.76 -12.91
C ILE A 106 -10.17 -5.24 -12.52
N GLY A 107 -9.48 -6.05 -13.32
CA GLY A 107 -9.52 -7.50 -13.21
C GLY A 107 -8.94 -8.04 -11.91
N ALA A 108 -7.94 -7.37 -11.33
CA ALA A 108 -7.31 -7.73 -10.05
C ALA A 108 -7.96 -7.04 -8.85
N ALA A 109 -8.91 -6.12 -9.06
CA ALA A 109 -9.56 -5.37 -7.99
C ALA A 109 -10.12 -6.27 -6.87
N PRO A 110 -10.80 -7.41 -7.12
CA PRO A 110 -11.29 -8.27 -6.06
C PRO A 110 -10.23 -8.77 -5.07
N ILE A 111 -9.02 -9.02 -5.58
CA ILE A 111 -7.91 -9.57 -4.80
C ILE A 111 -7.20 -8.42 -4.07
N LEU A 112 -6.83 -7.37 -4.81
CA LEU A 112 -6.04 -6.26 -4.29
C LEU A 112 -6.82 -5.39 -3.31
N LEU A 113 -8.11 -5.14 -3.56
CA LEU A 113 -8.94 -4.37 -2.62
C LEU A 113 -9.06 -5.08 -1.27
N ARG A 114 -9.15 -6.41 -1.27
CA ARG A 114 -9.17 -7.20 -0.03
C ARG A 114 -7.85 -7.09 0.73
N GLU A 115 -6.72 -7.18 0.03
CA GLU A 115 -5.38 -7.03 0.64
C GLU A 115 -5.14 -5.62 1.21
N LEU A 116 -5.68 -4.60 0.55
CA LEU A 116 -5.57 -3.20 0.97
C LEU A 116 -6.66 -2.75 1.95
N ASN A 117 -7.47 -3.68 2.49
CA ASN A 117 -8.55 -3.41 3.43
C ASN A 117 -9.61 -2.42 2.90
N TYR A 118 -10.02 -2.60 1.65
CA TYR A 118 -11.10 -1.88 0.96
C TYR A 118 -10.99 -0.35 1.05
N PRO A 119 -9.94 0.24 0.45
CA PRO A 119 -9.82 1.69 0.34
C PRO A 119 -10.99 2.28 -0.44
N LEU A 120 -11.19 3.59 -0.29
CA LEU A 120 -12.21 4.33 -1.03
C LEU A 120 -12.02 4.15 -2.54
N THR A 121 -13.02 3.61 -3.22
CA THR A 121 -12.97 3.34 -4.66
C THR A 121 -13.78 4.39 -5.42
N ILE A 122 -13.18 4.99 -6.43
CA ILE A 122 -13.75 6.10 -7.20
C ILE A 122 -13.85 5.66 -8.66
N GLY A 123 -14.99 5.88 -9.29
CA GLY A 123 -15.18 5.53 -10.69
C GLY A 123 -16.54 5.91 -11.24
N ARG A 124 -16.75 5.65 -12.53
CA ARG A 124 -18.04 5.85 -13.21
C ARG A 124 -18.99 4.68 -12.89
N ASP A 125 -20.29 4.91 -13.07
CA ASP A 125 -21.34 3.93 -12.71
C ASP A 125 -21.11 2.53 -13.30
N LEU A 126 -20.77 2.45 -14.60
CA LEU A 126 -20.52 1.17 -15.27
C LEU A 126 -19.31 0.45 -14.66
N THR A 127 -18.19 1.15 -14.48
CA THR A 127 -16.97 0.58 -13.89
C THR A 127 -17.24 0.05 -12.48
N LEU A 128 -17.91 0.85 -11.64
CA LEU A 128 -18.24 0.46 -10.27
C LEU A 128 -19.20 -0.74 -10.23
N ALA A 129 -20.18 -0.81 -11.14
CA ALA A 129 -21.08 -1.94 -11.25
C ALA A 129 -20.34 -3.23 -11.65
N LEU A 130 -19.42 -3.15 -12.62
CA LEU A 130 -18.60 -4.28 -13.05
C LEU A 130 -17.67 -4.78 -11.93
N VAL A 131 -17.05 -3.86 -11.19
CA VAL A 131 -16.20 -4.20 -10.03
C VAL A 131 -17.02 -4.88 -8.94
N LYS A 132 -18.19 -4.34 -8.59
CA LYS A 132 -19.10 -4.97 -7.62
C LYS A 132 -19.51 -6.37 -8.06
N ARG A 133 -19.87 -6.53 -9.33
CA ARG A 133 -20.20 -7.85 -9.87
C ARG A 133 -19.03 -8.82 -9.74
N ARG A 134 -17.83 -8.38 -10.10
CA ARG A 134 -16.63 -9.20 -10.03
C ARG A 134 -16.25 -9.56 -8.59
N MET A 135 -16.50 -8.67 -7.63
CA MET A 135 -16.34 -8.97 -6.20
C MET A 135 -17.25 -10.14 -5.80
N GLU A 136 -18.53 -10.10 -6.17
CA GLU A 136 -19.49 -11.19 -5.91
C GLU A 136 -19.09 -12.52 -6.57
N ASP A 137 -18.48 -12.48 -7.76
CA ASP A 137 -18.00 -13.68 -8.44
C ASP A 137 -16.80 -14.34 -7.71
N PHE A 138 -15.97 -13.55 -6.99
CA PHE A 138 -14.84 -14.05 -6.18
C PHE A 138 -15.25 -14.49 -4.78
N GLU A 139 -16.08 -13.72 -4.10
CA GLU A 139 -16.60 -14.01 -2.76
C GLU A 139 -18.05 -13.53 -2.67
N LYS A 140 -18.98 -14.45 -2.42
CA LYS A 140 -20.40 -14.13 -2.27
C LYS A 140 -20.62 -13.09 -1.17
N ASN A 141 -21.49 -12.14 -1.45
CA ASN A 141 -21.79 -10.98 -0.62
C ASN A 141 -20.56 -10.12 -0.33
N SER A 142 -19.49 -10.07 -1.13
CA SER A 142 -18.35 -9.19 -0.83
C SER A 142 -18.54 -7.74 -1.30
N ALA A 143 -19.48 -7.46 -2.20
CA ALA A 143 -19.66 -6.12 -2.77
C ALA A 143 -20.08 -5.06 -1.73
N HIS A 144 -20.70 -5.45 -0.62
CA HIS A 144 -21.06 -4.51 0.46
C HIS A 144 -19.86 -3.91 1.19
N ARG A 145 -18.67 -4.54 1.10
CA ARG A 145 -17.43 -4.05 1.71
C ARG A 145 -16.87 -2.85 0.94
N LEU A 146 -17.25 -2.70 -0.32
CA LEU A 146 -16.72 -1.66 -1.21
C LEU A 146 -17.33 -0.30 -0.89
N LYS A 147 -16.48 0.64 -0.45
CA LYS A 147 -16.84 2.05 -0.28
C LYS A 147 -16.62 2.76 -1.62
N THR A 148 -17.70 3.25 -2.24
CA THR A 148 -17.64 3.83 -3.58
C THR A 148 -18.04 5.30 -3.64
N ILE A 149 -17.30 6.11 -4.40
CA ILE A 149 -17.72 7.44 -4.86
C ILE A 149 -17.87 7.43 -6.38
N ARG A 150 -18.95 8.04 -6.87
CA ARG A 150 -19.26 8.13 -8.30
C ARG A 150 -18.71 9.42 -8.89
N ILE A 151 -18.15 9.31 -10.10
CA ILE A 151 -17.76 10.46 -10.92
C ILE A 151 -18.90 10.79 -11.89
N ASN A 152 -19.50 11.96 -11.72
CA ASN A 152 -20.57 12.49 -12.57
C ASN A 152 -20.01 13.43 -13.63
N SER A 153 -19.15 14.37 -13.22
CA SER A 153 -18.51 15.36 -14.09
C SER A 153 -16.99 15.32 -13.99
N VAL A 154 -16.31 15.94 -14.96
CA VAL A 154 -14.87 16.20 -14.92
C VAL A 154 -14.49 17.25 -13.87
N ASP A 155 -15.45 18.08 -13.46
CA ASP A 155 -15.27 19.13 -12.45
C ASP A 155 -15.47 18.61 -11.02
N ASP A 156 -15.80 17.32 -10.85
CA ASP A 156 -16.05 16.75 -9.53
C ASP A 156 -14.75 16.75 -8.71
N ILE A 157 -14.79 17.43 -7.56
CA ILE A 157 -13.68 17.47 -6.61
C ILE A 157 -14.02 16.54 -5.44
N PHE A 158 -13.22 15.48 -5.29
CA PHE A 158 -13.38 14.54 -4.20
C PHE A 158 -12.46 14.92 -3.05
N PRO A 159 -12.99 15.21 -1.85
CA PRO A 159 -12.17 15.38 -0.66
C PRO A 159 -11.63 14.01 -0.26
N VAL A 160 -10.52 13.60 -0.87
CA VAL A 160 -9.76 12.45 -0.38
C VAL A 160 -9.12 12.93 0.91
N CYS A 161 -9.62 12.43 2.05
CA CYS A 161 -9.26 12.94 3.38
C CYS A 161 -7.73 12.89 3.60
N LEU A 162 -7.05 13.99 3.28
CA LEU A 162 -5.73 14.32 3.78
C LEU A 162 -5.95 14.62 5.25
N ARG A 163 -5.94 13.60 6.12
CA ARG A 163 -6.02 13.82 7.58
C ARG A 163 -4.90 14.78 7.96
N ARG A 164 -5.26 16.03 8.22
CA ARG A 164 -4.57 16.88 9.17
C ARG A 164 -5.26 16.65 10.50
N GLU A 165 -4.76 15.72 11.28
CA GLU A 165 -4.88 15.84 12.73
C GLU A 165 -3.47 16.08 13.25
N SER A 166 -3.26 17.34 13.62
CA SER A 166 -2.14 17.90 14.37
C SER A 166 -2.11 17.40 15.81
#